data_AF-A0A368CAM8-F1
#
_entry.id   AF-A0A368CAM8-F1
#
_cell.length_a   1.000
_cell.length_b   1.000
_cell.length_c   1.000
_cell.angle_alpha   90.00
_cell.angle_beta   90.00
_cell.angle_gamma   90.00
#
_symmetry.space_group_name_H-M   'P 1'
#
loop_
_entity.id
_entity.type
_entity.pdbx_description
1 polymer ?
#
loop_
_entity_poly.entity_id
_entity_poly.type
_entity_poly.pdbx_seq_one_letter_code
_entity_poly.pdbx_strand_id
1 'polypeptide(L)' 'MDWMKISSAIFLILMLFFLLPRAKQMFTNSPKAEAGDWQAAMVPLLGVIGFVALLAWLVSQ' A
#
# COMPACT_ATOMS: atom_id res chain seq x y z
N MET A 1 14.82 -28.26 12.16
CA MET A 1 13.89 -27.36 11.43
C MET A 1 12.51 -27.68 11.96
N ASP A 2 11.83 -26.71 12.58
CA ASP A 2 10.46 -26.93 13.05
C ASP A 2 9.56 -27.23 11.85
N TRP A 3 8.93 -28.40 11.84
CA TRP A 3 7.95 -28.79 10.83
C TRP A 3 6.86 -27.74 10.64
N MET A 4 6.53 -26.99 11.70
CA MET A 4 5.63 -25.83 11.68
C MET A 4 6.11 -24.70 10.76
N LYS A 5 7.42 -24.41 10.73
CA LYS A 5 7.99 -23.36 9.86
C LYS A 5 7.92 -23.77 8.39
N ILE A 6 8.12 -25.06 8.11
CA ILE A 6 8.06 -25.60 6.74
C ILE A 6 6.61 -25.62 6.26
N SER A 7 5.66 -26.09 7.07
CA SER A 7 4.24 -26.14 6.68
C SER A 7 3.64 -24.75 6.49
N SER A 8 3.94 -23.80 7.38
CA SER A 8 3.50 -22.40 7.22
C SER A 8 4.11 -21.73 5.99
N ALA A 9 5.38 -21.98 5.68
CA ALA A 9 6.00 -21.47 4.46
C ALA A 9 5.33 -22.03 3.19
N ILE A 10 5.04 -23.33 3.14
CA ILE A 10 4.31 -23.95 2.03
C ILE A 10 2.91 -23.33 1.90
N PHE A 11 2.20 -23.14 3.02
CA PHE A 11 0.87 -22.53 3.02
C PHE A 11 0.90 -21.08 2.49
N LEU A 12 1.89 -20.28 2.88
CA LEU A 12 2.07 -18.92 2.37
C LEU A 12 2.34 -18.91 0.86
N ILE A 13 3.19 -19.81 0.36
CA ILE A 13 3.45 -19.92 -1.08
C ILE A 13 2.17 -20.28 -1.83
N LEU A 14 1.41 -21.26 -1.34
CA LEU A 14 0.13 -21.64 -1.92
C LEU A 14 -0.86 -20.47 -1.91
N MET A 15 -0.97 -19.76 -0.78
CA MET A 15 -1.82 -18.57 -0.68
C MET A 15 -1.45 -17.53 -1.73
N LEU A 16 -0.16 -17.21 -1.89
CA LEU A 16 0.30 -16.29 -2.93
C LEU A 16 -0.07 -16.81 -4.32
N PHE A 17 0.14 -18.09 -4.61
CA PHE A 17 -0.22 -18.68 -5.90
C PHE A 17 -1.72 -18.56 -6.21
N PHE A 18 -2.58 -18.74 -5.21
CA PHE A 18 -4.03 -18.56 -5.35
C PHE A 18 -4.46 -17.08 -5.46
N LEU A 19 -3.78 -16.16 -4.77
CA LEU A 19 -4.10 -14.74 -4.80
C LEU A 19 -3.58 -14.04 -6.07
N LEU A 20 -2.44 -14.48 -6.61
CA LEU A 20 -1.80 -13.91 -7.79
C LEU A 20 -2.72 -13.71 -9.00
N PRO A 21 -3.55 -14.68 -9.45
CA PRO A 21 -4.43 -14.46 -10.59
C PRO A 21 -5.44 -13.34 -10.34
N ARG A 22 -6.00 -13.29 -9.12
CA ARG A 22 -6.96 -12.26 -8.74
C ARG A 22 -6.30 -10.89 -8.60
N ALA A 23 -5.10 -10.84 -8.01
CA ALA A 23 -4.29 -9.63 -7.95
C ALA A 23 -3.94 -9.12 -9.36
N LYS A 24 -3.52 -10.01 -10.26
CA LYS A 24 -3.25 -9.68 -11.67
C LYS A 24 -4.49 -9.13 -12.37
N GLN A 25 -5.66 -9.75 -12.16
CA GLN A 25 -6.93 -9.25 -12.69
C GLN A 25 -7.24 -7.85 -12.16
N MET A 26 -7.04 -7.60 -10.86
CA MET A 26 -7.23 -6.28 -10.26
C MET A 26 -6.28 -5.26 -10.90
N PHE A 27 -4.97 -5.53 -10.93
CA PHE A 27 -3.99 -4.60 -11.54
C PHE A 27 -4.23 -4.33 -13.03
N THR A 28 -4.77 -5.30 -13.77
CA THR A 28 -5.04 -5.13 -15.21
C THR A 28 -6.31 -4.36 -15.47
N ASN A 29 -7.34 -4.51 -14.62
CA ASN A 29 -8.65 -3.87 -14.78
C ASN A 29 -8.80 -2.58 -13.96
N SER A 30 -7.83 -2.26 -13.10
CA SER A 30 -7.80 -0.98 -12.40
C SER A 30 -7.61 0.17 -13.42
N PRO A 31 -8.31 1.30 -13.25
CA PRO A 31 -8.02 2.51 -13.99
C PRO A 31 -6.53 2.83 -13.89
N LYS A 32 -5.88 3.05 -15.03
CA LYS A 32 -4.50 3.52 -15.04
C LYS A 32 -4.50 4.96 -14.53
N ALA A 33 -3.45 5.33 -13.80
CA ALA A 33 -3.25 6.71 -13.43
C ALA A 33 -3.20 7.57 -14.70
N GLU A 34 -4.14 8.50 -14.83
CA GLU A 34 -4.20 9.46 -15.91
C GLU A 34 -3.33 10.68 -15.60
N ALA A 35 -3.06 11.49 -16.63
CA ALA A 35 -2.36 12.75 -16.43
C ALA A 35 -3.22 13.66 -15.54
N GLY A 36 -2.73 14.00 -14.34
CA GLY A 36 -3.47 14.77 -13.36
C GLY A 36 -3.75 14.02 -12.06
N ASP A 37 -3.77 12.69 -12.06
CA ASP A 37 -4.04 11.89 -10.85
C ASP A 37 -2.95 12.07 -9.79
N TRP A 38 -1.70 12.14 -10.23
CA TRP A 38 -0.57 12.42 -9.34
C TRP A 38 -0.65 13.82 -8.74
N GLN A 39 -1.04 14.82 -9.54
CA GLN A 39 -1.23 16.19 -9.09
C GLN A 39 -2.41 16.29 -8.12
N ALA A 40 -3.52 15.59 -8.38
CA ALA A 40 -4.68 15.53 -7.50
C ALA A 40 -4.32 14.86 -6.15
N ALA A 41 -3.50 13.80 -6.17
CA ALA A 41 -3.00 13.14 -4.97
C ALA A 41 -2.05 14.03 -4.13
N MET A 42 -1.35 14.98 -4.75
CA MET A 42 -0.47 15.91 -4.02
C MET A 42 -1.24 16.80 -3.04
N VAL A 43 -2.46 17.23 -3.37
CA VAL A 43 -3.24 18.14 -2.51
C VAL A 43 -3.52 17.54 -1.12
N PRO A 44 -4.12 16.34 -0.98
CA PRO A 44 -4.32 15.74 0.34
C PRO A 44 -3.00 15.36 1.00
N LEU A 45 -1.97 14.95 0.24
CA LEU A 45 -0.67 14.58 0.79
C LEU A 45 0.05 15.77 1.43
N LEU A 46 0.09 16.90 0.72
CA LEU A 46 0.61 18.16 1.24
C LEU A 46 -0.23 18.68 2.40
N GLY A 47 -1.55 18.47 2.37
CA GLY A 47 -2.44 18.77 3.49
C GLY A 47 -2.05 18.02 4.76
N VAL A 48 -1.79 16.71 4.68
CA VAL A 48 -1.34 15.90 5.82
C VAL A 48 0.03 16.35 6.31
N ILE A 49 0.99 16.56 5.40
CA ILE A 49 2.34 17.04 5.75
C ILE A 49 2.26 18.39 6.46
N GLY A 50 1.50 19.33 5.90
CA GLY A 50 1.30 20.66 6.47
C GLY A 50 0.62 20.60 7.84
N PHE A 51 -0.39 19.76 8.00
CA PHE A 51 -1.07 19.56 9.28
C PHE A 51 -0.13 19.02 10.35
N VAL A 52 0.67 17.98 10.04
CA VAL A 52 1.66 17.42 10.95
C VAL A 52 2.73 18.44 11.31
N ALA A 53 3.21 19.22 10.34
CA ALA A 53 4.18 20.29 10.58
C ALA A 53 3.62 21.38 11.51
N LEU A 54 2.36 21.77 11.33
CA LEU A 54 1.68 22.74 12.19
C LEU A 54 1.57 22.23 13.64
N LEU A 55 1.18 20.96 13.82
CA LEU A 55 1.11 20.33 15.14
C LEU A 55 2.49 20.24 15.79
N ALA A 56 3.50 19.84 15.04
CA ALA A 56 4.88 19.75 15.53
C ALA A 56 5.38 21.13 15.98
N TRP A 57 5.11 22.18 15.19
CA TRP A 57 5.45 23.55 15.55
C TRP A 57 4.74 23.98 16.85
N LEU A 58 3.43 23.73 16.97
CA LEU A 58 2.66 24.10 18.16
C LEU A 58 3.14 23.41 19.44
N VAL A 59 3.58 22.15 19.34
CA VAL A 59 4.12 21.39 20.49
C VAL A 59 5.57 21.78 20.81
N SER A 60 6.33 22.29 19.85
CA SER A 60 7.73 22.69 20.04
C SER A 60 7.94 24.10 20.60
N GLN A 61 6.86 24.84 20.85
CA GLN A 61 6.85 26.14 21.53
C GLN A 61 6.62 25.96 23.03
#